data_AF-A0A2R5F554-F1
#
_entry.id   AF-A0A2R5F554-F1
#
_cell.length_a   1.000
_cell.length_b   1.000
_cell.length_c   1.000
_cell.angle_alpha   90.00
_cell.angle_beta   90.00
_cell.angle_gamma   90.00
#
_symmetry.space_group_name_H-M   'P 1'
#
loop_
_entity.id
_entity.type
_entity.pdbx_description
1 polymer ?
#
loop_
_entity_poly.entity_id
_entity_poly.type
_entity_poly.pdbx_seq_one_letter_code
_entity_poly.pdbx_strand_id
1 'polypeptide(L)' 'MDAYIEQYSTSYKTYLQEHPELLPYLTFDGQMYAVANARTTDGIANHGLWIRQDWLDKLGLKTPTTMDELI' A
#
# COMPACT_ATOMS: atom_id res chain seq x y z
N MET A 1 3.66 -12.30 21.14
CA MET A 1 4.84 -12.13 20.26
C MET A 1 5.83 -11.10 20.81
N ASP A 2 5.34 -10.20 21.67
CA ASP A 2 6.08 -9.08 22.26
C ASP A 2 7.39 -9.49 22.94
N ALA A 3 7.39 -10.54 23.75
CA ALA A 3 8.60 -11.02 24.44
C ALA A 3 9.72 -11.39 23.46
N TYR A 4 9.38 -11.97 22.31
CA TYR A 4 10.38 -12.35 21.31
C TYR A 4 10.91 -11.16 20.53
N ILE A 5 10.04 -10.19 20.21
CA ILE A 5 10.46 -8.93 19.59
C ILE A 5 11.38 -8.18 20.55
N GLU A 6 11.02 -8.09 21.83
CA GLU A 6 11.81 -7.39 22.83
C GLU A 6 13.17 -8.05 23.07
N GLN A 7 13.21 -9.39 23.14
CA GLN A 7 14.43 -10.13 23.46
C GLN A 7 15.36 -10.30 22.26
N TYR A 8 14.81 -10.48 21.05
CA TYR A 8 15.60 -10.95 19.90
C TYR A 8 15.57 -10.02 18.68
N SER A 9 14.63 -9.06 18.60
CA SER A 9 14.62 -8.13 17.47
C SER A 9 15.66 -7.03 17.64
N THR A 10 16.37 -6.73 16.57
CA THR A 10 17.23 -5.54 16.46
C THR A 10 16.50 -4.42 15.70
N SER A 11 16.11 -4.68 14.45
CA SER A 11 15.54 -3.67 13.55
C SER A 11 14.03 -3.48 13.68
N TYR A 12 13.26 -4.55 13.88
CA TYR A 12 11.79 -4.47 13.91
C TYR A 12 11.26 -3.71 15.13
N LYS A 13 11.94 -3.85 16.28
CA LYS A 13 11.66 -3.06 17.48
C LYS A 13 11.81 -1.56 17.21
N THR A 14 12.92 -1.13 16.61
CA THR A 14 13.12 0.27 16.21
C THR A 14 12.06 0.72 15.22
N TYR A 15 11.75 -0.12 14.23
CA TYR A 15 10.72 0.17 13.24
C TYR A 15 9.34 0.42 13.86
N LEU A 16 8.91 -0.39 14.83
CA LEU A 16 7.64 -0.17 15.53
C LEU A 16 7.63 1.09 16.41
N GLN A 17 8.78 1.53 16.91
CA GLN A 17 8.91 2.80 17.62
C GLN A 17 8.77 4.00 16.68
N GLU A 18 9.28 3.88 15.46
CA GLU A 18 9.16 4.87 14.39
C GLU A 18 7.75 4.88 13.77
N HIS A 19 7.02 3.76 13.86
CA HIS A 19 5.69 3.55 13.31
C HIS A 19 4.64 3.13 14.36
N PRO A 20 4.39 3.94 15.41
CA PRO A 20 3.45 3.59 16.47
C PRO A 20 2.01 3.43 15.98
N GLU A 21 1.67 4.01 14.83
CA GLU A 21 0.37 3.85 14.16
C GLU A 21 0.05 2.41 13.76
N LEU A 22 1.05 1.53 13.68
CA LEU A 22 0.85 0.12 13.35
C LEU A 22 0.31 -0.69 14.54
N LEU A 23 0.65 -0.29 15.78
CA LEU A 23 0.37 -1.09 16.98
C LEU A 23 -1.11 -1.50 17.15
N PRO A 24 -2.11 -0.64 16.88
CA PRO A 24 -3.53 -1.01 16.98
C PRO A 24 -3.95 -2.12 16.02
N TYR A 25 -3.26 -2.30 14.89
CA TYR A 25 -3.58 -3.33 13.89
C TYR A 25 -2.88 -4.67 14.18
N LEU A 26 -1.87 -4.67 15.05
CA LEU A 26 -1.06 -5.85 15.37
C LEU A 26 -1.42 -6.46 16.72
N THR A 27 -2.08 -5.69 17.57
CA THR A 27 -2.33 -6.02 18.98
C THR A 27 -3.81 -6.31 19.21
N PHE A 28 -4.09 -7.49 19.76
CA PHE A 28 -5.44 -7.91 20.14
C PHE A 28 -5.38 -8.38 21.60
N ASP A 29 -6.38 -8.05 22.41
CA ASP A 29 -6.43 -8.41 23.84
C ASP A 29 -5.12 -8.10 24.62
N GLY A 30 -4.45 -7.00 24.25
CA GLY A 30 -3.20 -6.56 24.87
C GLY A 30 -1.96 -7.37 24.48
N GLN A 31 -2.06 -8.28 23.51
CA GLN A 31 -0.94 -9.08 23.01
C GLN A 31 -0.76 -8.90 21.49
N MET A 32 0.49 -8.80 21.05
CA MET A 32 0.78 -8.71 19.62
C MET A 32 0.77 -10.09 18.96
N TYR A 33 0.06 -10.18 17.84
CA TYR A 33 -0.12 -11.42 17.07
C TYR A 33 0.29 -11.33 15.60
N ALA A 34 0.52 -10.13 15.06
CA ALA A 34 0.89 -9.94 13.66
C ALA A 34 2.13 -9.05 13.47
N VAL A 35 2.82 -9.26 12.35
CA VAL A 35 3.95 -8.44 11.90
C VAL A 35 3.51 -7.73 10.63
N ALA A 36 3.68 -6.41 10.58
CA ALA A 36 3.40 -5.63 9.39
C ALA A 36 4.44 -4.52 9.20
N ASN A 37 4.42 -3.96 7.99
CA ASN A 37 5.09 -2.74 7.61
C ASN A 37 4.07 -1.74 7.04
N ALA A 38 4.34 -0.46 7.24
CA ALA A 38 3.61 0.61 6.57
C ALA A 38 3.84 0.53 5.06
N ARG A 39 2.78 0.73 4.26
CA ARG A 39 2.92 0.92 2.82
C ARG A 39 3.57 2.26 2.56
N THR A 40 4.53 2.30 1.63
CA THR A 40 5.10 3.55 1.14
C THR A 40 4.05 4.32 0.33
N THR A 41 4.27 5.63 0.18
CA THR A 41 3.40 6.51 -0.63
C THR A 41 3.26 6.02 -2.07
N ASP A 42 4.31 5.40 -2.60
CA ASP A 42 4.33 4.84 -3.96
C ASP A 42 3.41 3.61 -4.10
N GLY A 43 3.07 2.96 -2.99
CA GLY A 43 2.14 1.82 -2.94
C GLY A 43 0.67 2.21 -2.78
N ILE A 44 0.35 3.50 -2.72
CA ILE A 44 -1.04 4.00 -2.57
C ILE A 44 -1.80 3.88 -3.90
N ALA A 45 -1.18 4.27 -5.01
CA ALA A 45 -1.75 4.13 -6.35
C ALA A 45 -1.51 2.71 -6.90
N ASN A 46 -2.27 1.74 -6.39
CA ASN A 46 -2.09 0.32 -6.72
C ASN A 46 -2.69 -0.07 -8.09
N HIS A 47 -3.59 0.75 -8.63
CA HIS A 47 -4.25 0.50 -9.92
C HIS A 47 -4.23 1.75 -10.79
N GLY A 48 -3.99 1.55 -12.08
CA GLY A 48 -4.04 2.58 -13.11
C GLY A 48 -4.68 2.04 -14.37
N LEU A 49 -5.20 2.93 -15.21
CA LEU A 49 -5.68 2.61 -16.55
C LEU A 49 -4.62 3.06 -17.55
N TRP A 50 -4.25 2.16 -18.48
CA TRP A 50 -3.38 2.48 -19.60
C TRP A 50 -4.15 2.26 -20.90
N ILE A 51 -4.18 3.28 -21.74
CA ILE A 51 -4.83 3.24 -23.06
C ILE A 51 -3.79 3.37 -24.17
N ARG A 52 -4.06 2.73 -25.31
CA ARG A 52 -3.18 2.76 -26.49
C ARG A 52 -3.27 4.10 -27.21
N GLN A 53 -2.42 5.05 -26.83
CA GLN A 53 -2.38 6.38 -27.45
C GLN A 53 -2.16 6.31 -28.97
N ASP A 54 -1.31 5.39 -29.46
CA ASP A 54 -1.05 5.23 -30.89
C ASP A 54 -2.28 4.75 -31.68
N TRP A 55 -3.23 4.07 -31.02
CA TRP A 55 -4.50 3.70 -31.65
C TRP A 55 -5.44 4.89 -31.73
N LEU A 56 -5.53 5.69 -30.65
CA LEU A 56 -6.31 6.91 -30.64
C LEU A 56 -5.86 7.85 -31.76
N ASP A 57 -4.55 8.05 -31.90
CA ASP A 57 -3.97 8.94 -32.91
C ASP A 57 -4.27 8.45 -34.34
N LYS A 58 -4.11 7.14 -34.61
CA LYS A 58 -4.40 6.55 -35.93
C LYS A 58 -5.87 6.64 -36.32
N LEU A 59 -6.76 6.56 -35.34
CA LEU A 59 -8.21 6.62 -35.55
C LEU A 59 -8.78 8.05 -35.42
N GLY A 60 -7.95 9.04 -35.08
CA GLY A 60 -8.38 10.42 -34.85
C GLY A 60 -9.28 10.59 -33.62
N LEU A 61 -9.18 9.68 -32.64
CA LEU A 61 -9.96 9.68 -31.41
C LEU A 61 -9.28 10.53 -30.33
N LYS A 62 -10.08 11.13 -29.44
CA LYS A 62 -9.58 11.81 -28.25
C LYS A 62 -9.45 10.82 -27.09
N THR A 63 -8.61 11.14 -26.11
CA THR A 63 -8.56 10.40 -24.84
C THR A 63 -9.91 10.53 -24.12
N PRO A 64 -10.55 9.41 -23.73
CA PRO A 64 -11.85 9.45 -23.08
C PRO A 64 -11.76 10.07 -21.69
N THR A 65 -12.78 10.84 -21.33
CA THR A 65 -12.94 11.54 -20.05
C THR A 65 -14.12 11.02 -19.23
N THR A 66 -14.95 10.16 -19.82
CA THR A 66 -16.08 9.50 -19.18
C THR A 66 -16.07 8.00 -19.51
N MET A 67 -16.86 7.21 -18.78
CA MET A 67 -16.99 5.78 -19.08
C MET A 67 -17.70 5.50 -20.40
N ASP A 68 -18.67 6.33 -20.77
CA ASP A 68 -19.41 6.18 -22.02
C ASP A 68 -18.52 6.45 -23.25
N GLU A 69 -17.49 7.31 -23.11
CA GLU A 69 -16.49 7.55 -24.17
C GLU A 69 -15.43 6.43 -24.25
N LEU A 70 -15.23 5.68 -23.17
CA LEU A 70 -14.23 4.62 -23.08
C LEU A 70 -14.74 3.27 -23.63
N ILE A 71 -16.06 3.05 -23.65
CA ILE A 71 -16.72 1.83 -24.14
C ILE A 71 -16.99 1.93 -25.65
#